data_AF-A0A4R4M6R7-F1
#
_entry.id   AF-A0A4R4M6R7-F1
#
_cell.length_a   1.000
_cell.length_b   1.000
_cell.length_c   1.000
_cell.angle_alpha   90.00
_cell.angle_beta   90.00
_cell.angle_gamma   90.00
#
_symmetry.space_group_name_H-M   'P 1'
#
loop_
_entity.id
_entity.type
_entity.pdbx_description
1 polymer ?
#
loop_
_entity_poly.entity_id
_entity_poly.type
_entity_poly.pdbx_seq_one_letter_code
_entity_poly.pdbx_strand_id
1 'polypeptide(L)' 'MLQYPPLRKTETCRKWQQRMKDRGWDIAVDGWYGPASKTVCRRFQAEKGLSVDGIVGPNTWRATWESPVT' A
#
# COMPACT_ATOMS: atom_id res chain seq x y z
N MET A 1 -18.91 8.05 -16.35
CA MET A 1 -18.19 7.79 -15.08
C MET A 1 -16.74 7.52 -15.41
N LEU A 2 -15.85 8.51 -15.24
CA LEU A 2 -14.41 8.31 -15.39
C LEU A 2 -13.89 7.64 -14.11
N GLN A 3 -13.91 6.32 -14.10
CA GLN A 3 -13.39 5.51 -13.02
C GLN A 3 -11.87 5.36 -13.20
N TYR A 4 -11.14 5.61 -12.12
CA TYR A 4 -9.68 5.55 -11.95
C TYR A 4 -8.87 6.70 -12.59
N PRO A 5 -8.10 7.49 -11.79
CA PRO A 5 -7.01 8.28 -12.35
C PRO A 5 -6.01 7.33 -13.03
N PRO A 6 -5.28 7.77 -14.07
CA PRO A 6 -4.31 6.93 -14.76
C PRO A 6 -3.34 6.40 -13.71
N LEU A 7 -3.39 5.09 -13.46
CA LEU A 7 -2.36 4.42 -12.68
C LEU A 7 -1.07 4.72 -13.43
N ARG A 8 -0.22 5.56 -12.88
CA ARG A 8 1.12 5.78 -13.44
C ARG A 8 2.03 4.93 -12.61
N LYS A 9 2.87 4.13 -13.26
CA LYS A 9 3.98 3.47 -12.58
C LYS A 9 4.82 4.55 -11.89
N THR A 10 4.92 4.50 -10.58
CA THR A 10 5.73 5.46 -9.81
C THR A 10 6.76 4.73 -8.96
N GLU A 11 7.89 5.38 -8.75
CA GLU A 11 8.92 4.86 -7.85
C GLU A 11 8.41 4.78 -6.40
N THR A 12 7.54 5.71 -6.00
CA THR A 12 6.89 5.71 -4.67
C THR A 12 6.02 4.47 -4.46
N CYS A 13 5.21 4.08 -5.45
CA CYS A 13 4.42 2.84 -5.36
C CYS A 13 5.34 1.62 -5.24
N ARG A 14 6.41 1.57 -6.04
CA ARG A 14 7.39 0.48 -5.97
C ARG A 14 8.06 0.39 -4.60
N LYS A 15 8.46 1.53 -4.02
CA LYS A 15 9.08 1.59 -2.68
C LYS A 15 8.14 1.08 -1.60
N TRP A 16 6.87 1.48 -1.65
CA TRP A 16 5.87 0.96 -0.72
C TRP A 16 5.64 -0.53 -0.90
N GLN A 17 5.46 -1.01 -2.14
CA GLN A 17 5.30 -2.44 -2.42
C GLN A 17 6.51 -3.26 -1.95
N GLN A 18 7.73 -2.77 -2.20
CA GLN A 18 8.94 -3.42 -1.73
C GLN A 18 8.94 -3.51 -0.20
N ARG A 19 8.65 -2.40 0.49
CA ARG A 19 8.60 -2.40 1.96
C ARG A 19 7.51 -3.34 2.49
N MET A 20 6.35 -3.41 1.85
CA MET A 20 5.31 -4.36 2.23
C MET A 20 5.77 -5.81 2.03
N LYS A 21 6.45 -6.11 0.91
CA LYS A 21 7.03 -7.44 0.66
C LYS A 21 8.08 -7.81 1.70
N ASP A 22 8.96 -6.88 2.07
CA ASP A 22 9.99 -7.06 3.11
C ASP A 22 9.37 -7.31 4.50
N ARG A 23 8.16 -6.78 4.74
CA ARG A 23 7.37 -7.02 5.94
C ARG A 23 6.59 -8.34 5.91
N GLY A 24 6.75 -9.16 4.86
CA GLY A 24 6.10 -10.46 4.72
C GLY A 24 4.74 -10.46 4.04
N TRP A 25 4.29 -9.32 3.50
CA TRP A 25 3.02 -9.26 2.78
C TRP A 25 3.13 -9.87 1.39
N ASP A 26 2.10 -10.60 0.98
CA ASP A 26 1.99 -11.10 -0.39
C ASP A 26 1.51 -9.99 -1.34
N ILE A 27 2.47 -9.38 -2.04
CA ILE A 27 2.25 -8.29 -3.00
C ILE A 27 3.32 -8.32 -4.09
N ALA A 28 2.96 -7.88 -5.31
CA ALA A 28 3.90 -7.65 -6.40
C ALA A 28 4.61 -6.28 -6.29
N VAL A 29 5.87 -6.21 -6.70
CA VAL A 29 6.70 -4.99 -6.70
C VAL A 29 6.85 -4.44 -8.13
N ASP A 30 5.73 -4.12 -8.74
CA ASP A 30 5.65 -3.72 -10.16
C ASP A 30 5.66 -2.19 -10.36
N GLY A 31 5.50 -1.42 -9.28
CA GLY A 31 5.35 0.03 -9.26
C GLY A 31 3.95 0.53 -9.59
N TRP A 32 2.96 -0.36 -9.68
CA TRP A 32 1.57 -0.07 -10.04
C TRP A 32 0.62 -0.22 -8.84
N TYR A 33 -0.13 0.84 -8.56
CA TYR A 33 -1.16 0.77 -7.52
C TYR A 33 -2.50 0.26 -8.07
N GLY A 34 -2.57 -1.03 -8.40
CA GLY A 34 -3.79 -1.68 -8.88
C GLY A 34 -4.69 -2.22 -7.74
N PRO A 35 -5.77 -2.96 -8.11
CA PRO A 35 -6.68 -3.58 -7.14
C PRO A 35 -5.98 -4.49 -6.10
N ALA A 36 -4.93 -5.21 -6.50
CA ALA A 36 -4.14 -6.04 -5.59
C ALA A 36 -3.44 -5.20 -4.51
N SER A 37 -2.74 -4.12 -4.90
CA SER A 37 -2.12 -3.16 -3.98
C SER A 37 -3.15 -2.53 -3.04
N LYS A 38 -4.33 -2.16 -3.56
CA LYS A 38 -5.42 -1.61 -2.75
C LYS A 38 -5.93 -2.60 -1.71
N THR A 39 -6.07 -3.88 -2.06
CA THR A 39 -6.47 -4.93 -1.10
C THR A 39 -5.47 -5.09 0.03
N VAL A 40 -4.17 -5.14 -0.30
CA VAL A 40 -3.09 -5.23 0.70
C VAL A 40 -3.07 -4.00 1.60
N CYS A 41 -3.23 -2.80 1.02
CA CYS A 41 -3.29 -1.55 1.77
C CYS A 41 -4.45 -1.56 2.78
N ARG A 42 -5.66 -1.96 2.37
CA ARG A 42 -6.81 -2.06 3.29
C ARG A 42 -6.57 -3.03 4.44
N ARG A 43 -5.94 -4.19 4.17
CA ARG A 43 -5.60 -5.17 5.21
C ARG A 43 -4.58 -4.61 6.19
N PHE A 44 -3.52 -3.99 5.66
CA PHE A 44 -2.50 -3.33 6.48
C PHE A 44 -3.10 -2.21 7.35
N GLN A 45 -3.97 -1.37 6.77
CA GLN A 45 -4.68 -0.33 7.51
C GLN A 45 -5.51 -0.91 8.65
N ALA A 46 -6.26 -1.99 8.39
CA ALA A 46 -7.06 -2.66 9.42
C ALA A 46 -6.17 -3.25 10.53
N GLU A 47 -5.07 -3.93 10.17
CA GLU A 47 -4.11 -4.50 11.12
C GLU A 47 -3.46 -3.42 12.02
N LYS A 48 -3.19 -2.24 11.47
CA LYS A 48 -2.57 -1.12 12.21
C LYS A 48 -3.59 -0.15 12.82
N GLY A 49 -4.89 -0.45 12.76
CA GLY A 49 -5.93 0.41 13.34
C GLY A 49 -6.06 1.78 12.66
N LEU A 50 -5.75 1.87 11.36
CA LEU A 50 -5.89 3.09 10.55
C LEU A 50 -7.25 3.15 9.85
N SER A 51 -7.60 4.30 9.29
CA SER A 51 -8.73 4.43 8.37
C SER A 51 -8.56 3.49 7.17
N VAL A 52 -9.57 2.65 6.90
CA VAL A 52 -9.52 1.60 5.87
C VAL A 52 -10.09 2.11 4.54
N ASP A 53 -9.40 3.07 3.93
CA ASP A 53 -9.77 3.67 2.64
C ASP A 53 -9.06 3.01 1.44
N GLY A 54 -7.99 2.25 1.69
CA GLY A 54 -7.15 1.66 0.65
C GLY A 54 -6.31 2.68 -0.10
N ILE A 55 -5.99 3.81 0.53
CA ILE A 55 -5.11 4.86 0.02
C ILE A 55 -3.82 4.88 0.86
N VAL A 56 -2.67 4.87 0.18
CA VAL A 56 -1.38 5.05 0.84
C VAL A 56 -1.13 6.54 1.07
N GLY A 57 -1.83 7.10 2.05
CA GLY A 57 -1.61 8.47 2.55
C GLY A 57 -0.49 8.56 3.58
N PRO A 58 -0.21 9.75 4.15
CA PRO A 58 0.90 9.96 5.09
C PRO A 58 0.89 9.03 6.31
N ASN A 59 -0.28 8.76 6.88
CA ASN A 59 -0.41 7.85 8.02
C ASN A 59 -0.10 6.39 7.66
N THR A 60 -0.66 5.90 6.54
CA THR A 60 -0.37 4.57 6.00
C THR A 60 1.12 4.43 5.68
N TRP A 61 1.69 5.46 5.05
CA TRP A 61 3.12 5.51 4.72
C TRP A 61 3.94 5.43 6.01
N ARG A 62 3.77 6.32 6.98
CA ARG A 62 4.51 6.29 8.25
C ARG A 62 4.46 4.92 8.94
N ALA A 63 3.26 4.36 9.08
CA ALA A 63 3.06 3.05 9.71
C ALA A 63 3.81 1.92 8.96
N THR A 64 3.92 2.00 7.64
CA THR A 64 4.63 0.99 6.82
C THR A 64 6.12 0.91 7.18
N TRP A 65 6.73 2.00 7.65
CA TRP A 65 8.14 2.00 8.06
C TRP A 65 8.33 1.80 9.56
N GLU A 66 7.50 2.44 10.39
CA GLU A 66 7.75 2.57 11.83
C GLU A 66 6.99 1.54 12.67
N SER A 67 5.86 1.03 12.21
CA SER A 67 5.09 0.07 13.01
C SER A 67 5.77 -1.30 13.03
N PRO A 68 5.76 -2.02 14.16
CA PRO A 68 6.26 -3.39 14.24
C PRO A 68 5.61 -4.31 13.21
N VAL A 69 6.37 -5.28 12.72
CA VAL A 69 5.80 -6.43 12.00
C VAL A 69 5.09 -7.28 13.04
N THR A 70 3.83 -7.62 12.77
CA THR A 70 2.97 -8.42 13.66
C THR A 70 2.66 -9.74 13.00
#